data_AF-A0A917AS85-F1
#
_entry.id   AF-A0A917AS85-F1
#
_cell.length_a   1.000
_cell.length_b   1.000
_cell.length_c   1.000
_cell.angle_alpha   90.00
_cell.angle_beta   90.00
_cell.angle_gamma   90.00
#
_symmetry.space_group_name_H-M   'P 1'
#
loop_
_entity.id
_entity.type
_entity.pdbx_description
1 polymer ?
#
loop_
_entity_poly.entity_id
_entity_poly.type
_entity_poly.pdbx_seq_one_letter_code
_entity_poly.pdbx_strand_id
1 'polypeptide(L)'
;MEMLKKVNKYVLITLIVLAIITLKFAIYSISAKEGLAGFVFLWSMFHTIFLFLFVIFSVLLYKFWSYLFPVNIPLAIVLLGFLYFFLFITFMGGWVVLLGARGLLIASISAVCVMIGNYVYLLIDRYRGAKE
;
A
#
# COMPACT_ATOMS: atom_id res chain seq x y z
N MET A 1 -4.75 -23.87 -1.68
CA MET A 1 -5.82 -22.83 -1.81
C MET A 1 -6.09 -22.12 -0.48
N GLU A 2 -6.16 -22.82 0.66
CA GLU A 2 -6.32 -22.16 1.97
C GLU A 2 -5.18 -21.19 2.32
N MET A 3 -3.92 -21.54 2.01
CA MET A 3 -2.78 -20.63 2.19
C MET A 3 -2.96 -19.32 1.41
N LEU A 4 -3.42 -19.38 0.15
CA LEU A 4 -3.69 -18.18 -0.65
C LEU A 4 -4.76 -17.29 0.00
N LYS A 5 -5.86 -17.89 0.50
CA LYS A 5 -6.92 -17.16 1.21
C LYS A 5 -6.39 -16.50 2.48
N LYS A 6 -5.54 -17.19 3.25
CA LYS A 6 -4.89 -16.62 4.45
C LYS A 6 -3.99 -15.45 4.09
N VAL A 7 -3.10 -15.59 3.10
CA VAL A 7 -2.21 -14.52 2.64
C VAL A 7 -3.01 -13.31 2.16
N ASN A 8 -4.04 -13.50 1.33
CA ASN A 8 -4.86 -12.40 0.82
C ASN A 8 -5.58 -11.65 1.96
N LYS A 9 -6.03 -12.37 2.99
CA LYS A 9 -6.60 -11.77 4.20
C LYS A 9 -5.56 -10.95 4.98
N TYR A 10 -4.33 -11.45 5.13
CA TYR A 10 -3.25 -10.69 5.77
C TYR A 10 -2.91 -9.43 4.97
N VAL A 11 -2.76 -9.54 3.64
CA VAL A 11 -2.53 -8.38 2.76
C VAL A 11 -3.65 -7.35 2.92
N LEU A 12 -4.92 -7.77 2.90
CA LEU A 12 -6.05 -6.87 3.09
C LEU A 12 -6.03 -6.17 4.46
N ILE A 13 -5.76 -6.90 5.55
CA ILE A 13 -5.64 -6.31 6.89
C ILE A 13 -4.50 -5.29 6.93
N THR A 14 -3.34 -5.65 6.38
CA THR A 14 -2.19 -4.75 6.30
C THR A 14 -2.52 -3.49 5.51
N LEU A 15 -3.27 -3.59 4.42
CA LEU A 15 -3.74 -2.45 3.63
C LEU A 15 -4.62 -1.50 4.41
N ILE A 16 -5.61 -2.05 5.13
CA ILE A 16 -6.53 -1.26 5.93
C ILE A 16 -5.77 -0.54 7.05
N VAL A 17 -4.86 -1.23 7.73
CA VAL A 17 -4.04 -0.65 8.80
C VAL A 17 -3.15 0.47 8.25
N LEU A 18 -2.44 0.23 7.14
CA LEU A 18 -1.59 1.24 6.47
C LEU A 18 -2.41 2.45 6.03
N ALA A 19 -3.61 2.26 5.48
CA ALA A 19 -4.50 3.33 5.06
C ALA A 19 -4.96 4.20 6.24
N ILE A 20 -5.37 3.57 7.36
CA ILE A 20 -5.79 4.30 8.58
C ILE A 20 -4.63 5.11 9.16
N ILE A 21 -3.45 4.49 9.28
CA ILE A 21 -2.24 5.15 9.79
C ILE A 21 -1.91 6.37 8.92
N THR A 22 -1.88 6.18 7.59
CA THR A 22 -1.58 7.22 6.62
C THR A 22 -2.59 8.37 6.67
N LEU A 23 -3.88 8.06 6.77
CA LEU A 23 -4.94 9.07 6.84
C LEU A 23 -4.82 9.93 8.10
N LYS A 24 -4.56 9.31 9.27
CA LYS A 24 -4.32 10.06 10.51
C LYS A 24 -3.11 10.99 10.39
N PHE A 25 -2.03 10.54 9.77
CA PHE A 25 -0.84 11.35 9.56
C PHE A 25 -1.09 12.52 8.61
N ALA A 26 -1.79 12.29 7.50
CA ALA A 26 -2.16 13.33 6.57
C ALA A 26 -2.96 14.44 7.28
N ILE A 27 -3.96 14.08 8.10
CA ILE A 27 -4.76 15.04 8.89
C ILE A 27 -3.89 15.80 9.89
N TYR A 28 -3.02 15.11 10.64
CA TYR A 28 -2.12 15.75 11.60
C TYR A 28 -1.17 16.74 10.91
N SER A 29 -0.62 16.38 9.75
CA SER A 29 0.32 17.23 9.00
C SER A 29 -0.30 18.54 8.53
N ILE A 30 -1.61 18.54 8.23
CA ILE A 30 -2.36 19.73 7.82
C ILE A 30 -2.67 20.61 9.03
N SER A 31 -3.02 20.01 10.16
CA SER A 31 -3.37 20.77 11.37
C SER A 31 -2.17 21.37 12.09
N ALA A 32 -0.98 20.75 11.98
CA ALA A 32 0.22 21.17 12.70
C ALA A 32 1.05 22.24 11.98
N LYS A 33 0.75 22.54 10.70
CA LYS A 33 1.53 23.49 9.90
C LYS A 33 0.61 24.45 9.18
N GLU A 34 0.64 25.71 9.61
CA GLU A 34 -0.02 26.83 8.98
C GLU A 34 0.38 26.95 7.51
N GLY A 35 -0.46 26.42 6.62
CA GLY A 35 -0.77 26.97 5.29
C GLY A 35 0.30 27.03 4.20
N LEU A 36 1.61 27.02 4.50
CA LEU A 36 2.63 27.24 3.48
C LEU A 36 2.98 25.94 2.75
N ALA A 37 2.32 25.73 1.62
CA ALA A 37 2.69 24.70 0.65
C ALA A 37 4.05 25.03 0.03
N GLY A 38 4.94 24.04 -0.02
CA GLY A 38 6.26 24.21 -0.59
C GLY A 38 7.16 23.01 -0.37
N PHE A 39 8.32 23.03 -1.03
CA PHE A 39 9.37 22.05 -0.82
C PHE A 39 10.08 22.33 0.50
N VAL A 40 9.93 21.43 1.47
CA VAL A 40 10.56 21.53 2.79
C VAL A 40 11.01 20.13 3.18
N PHE A 41 12.29 19.98 3.49
CA PHE A 41 12.78 18.72 4.04
C PHE A 41 12.28 18.56 5.47
N LEU A 42 11.52 17.50 5.69
CA LEU A 42 10.86 17.19 6.94
C LEU A 42 11.29 15.79 7.36
N TRP A 43 12.15 15.74 8.37
CA TRP A 43 12.55 14.49 8.98
C TRP A 43 12.07 14.45 10.42
N SER A 44 11.40 13.37 10.79
CA SER A 44 10.89 13.14 12.13
C SER A 44 10.97 11.66 12.45
N MET A 45 10.77 11.30 13.72
CA MET A 45 10.72 9.89 14.14
C MET A 45 9.70 9.08 13.31
N PHE A 46 8.61 9.71 12.85
CA PHE A 46 7.62 9.07 11.98
C PHE A 46 8.19 8.65 10.64
N HIS A 47 9.08 9.44 10.04
CA HIS A 47 9.76 9.09 8.79
C HIS A 47 10.63 7.85 8.96
N THR A 48 11.30 7.74 10.11
CA THR A 48 12.14 6.58 10.42
C THR A 48 11.30 5.31 10.57
N ILE A 49 10.15 5.39 11.25
CA ILE A 49 9.20 4.27 11.37
C ILE A 49 8.65 3.86 9.99
N PHE A 50 8.27 4.83 9.15
CA PHE A 50 7.79 4.56 7.80
C PHE A 50 8.84 3.88 6.93
N LEU A 51 10.08 4.37 6.95
CA LEU A 51 11.20 3.77 6.22
C LEU A 51 11.43 2.33 6.67
N PHE A 52 11.39 2.07 7.98
CA PHE A 52 11.57 0.73 8.53
C PHE A 52 10.46 -0.25 8.08
N LEU A 53 9.19 0.19 8.13
CA LEU A 53 8.06 -0.58 7.60
C LEU A 53 8.22 -0.86 6.10
N PHE A 54 8.62 0.14 5.31
CA PHE A 54 8.86 -0.01 3.87
C PHE A 54 9.92 -1.06 3.57
N VAL A 55 11.03 -1.07 4.31
CA VAL A 55 12.09 -2.06 4.16
C VAL A 55 11.58 -3.46 4.50
N ILE A 56 10.87 -3.63 5.62
CA ILE A 56 10.31 -4.93 6.01
C ILE A 56 9.37 -5.47 4.93
N PHE A 57 8.42 -4.66 4.46
CA PHE A 57 7.47 -5.09 3.44
C PHE A 57 8.14 -5.37 2.10
N SER A 58 9.19 -4.63 1.73
CA SER A 58 9.96 -4.88 0.50
C SER A 58 10.71 -6.21 0.56
N VAL A 59 11.34 -6.52 1.70
CA VAL A 59 12.03 -7.82 1.91
C VAL A 59 11.04 -8.98 1.87
N LEU A 60 9.89 -8.82 2.54
CA LEU A 60 8.82 -9.83 2.50
C LEU A 60 8.32 -10.03 1.06
N LEU A 61 8.03 -8.93 0.34
CA LEU A 61 7.60 -8.99 -1.06
C LEU A 61 8.62 -9.73 -1.93
N TYR A 62 9.92 -9.40 -1.81
CA TYR A 62 10.98 -10.05 -2.56
C TYR A 62 11.04 -11.56 -2.28
N LYS A 63 11.04 -11.94 -1.00
CA LYS A 63 11.11 -13.36 -0.59
C LYS A 63 9.89 -14.16 -1.06
N PHE A 64 8.71 -13.54 -1.08
CA PHE A 64 7.47 -14.19 -1.47
C PHE A 64 7.14 -14.02 -2.96
N TRP A 65 7.95 -13.28 -3.73
CA TRP A 65 7.70 -12.90 -5.11
C TRP A 65 7.45 -14.08 -6.05
N SER A 66 8.20 -15.17 -5.88
CA SER A 66 8.08 -16.39 -6.68
C SER A 66 7.06 -17.39 -6.16
N TYR A 67 6.74 -17.38 -4.86
CA TYR A 67 5.90 -18.39 -4.21
C TYR A 67 4.39 -18.11 -4.27
N LEU A 68 4.03 -16.84 -4.48
CA LEU A 68 2.65 -16.36 -4.30
C LEU A 68 2.13 -15.60 -5.51
N PHE A 69 2.69 -15.81 -6.70
CA PHE A 69 2.15 -15.23 -7.94
C PHE A 69 0.73 -15.77 -8.20
N PRO A 70 -0.28 -14.92 -8.49
CA PRO A 70 -0.25 -13.47 -8.75
C PRO A 70 -0.61 -12.57 -7.54
N VAL A 71 -0.71 -13.12 -6.32
CA VAL A 71 -1.07 -12.41 -5.07
C VAL A 71 -0.05 -11.32 -4.69
N ASN A 72 1.17 -11.41 -5.22
CA ASN A 72 2.25 -10.47 -4.96
C ASN A 72 2.09 -9.12 -5.67
N ILE A 73 1.35 -9.10 -6.78
CA ILE A 73 1.13 -7.89 -7.59
C ILE A 73 0.38 -6.81 -6.78
N PRO A 74 -0.76 -7.11 -6.12
CA PRO A 74 -1.42 -6.16 -5.20
C PRO A 74 -0.49 -5.56 -4.15
N LEU A 75 0.37 -6.39 -3.53
CA LEU A 75 1.28 -5.94 -2.48
C LEU A 75 2.35 -4.99 -3.04
N ALA A 76 2.87 -5.26 -4.25
CA ALA A 76 3.82 -4.40 -4.93
C ALA A 76 3.23 -3.03 -5.30
N ILE A 77 1.99 -3.01 -5.81
CA ILE A 77 1.28 -1.76 -6.15
C ILE A 77 1.19 -0.88 -4.89
N VAL A 78 0.87 -1.48 -3.75
CA VAL A 78 0.72 -0.75 -2.50
C VAL A 78 2.04 -0.24 -1.97
N LEU A 79 3.11 -1.05 -2.06
CA LEU A 79 4.45 -0.61 -1.71
C LEU A 79 4.90 0.58 -2.55
N LEU A 80 4.55 0.62 -3.83
CA LEU A 80 4.81 1.75 -4.70
C LEU A 80 4.04 3.01 -4.25
N GLY A 81 2.76 2.86 -3.90
CA GLY A 81 1.98 3.95 -3.30
C GLY A 81 2.54 4.43 -1.96
N PHE A 82 3.11 3.51 -1.17
CA PHE A 82 3.73 3.82 0.11
C PHE A 82 5.02 4.62 -0.05
N LEU A 83 5.86 4.23 -1.01
CA LEU A 83 7.06 4.99 -1.40
C LEU A 83 6.68 6.39 -1.90
N TYR A 84 5.65 6.49 -2.74
CA TYR A 84 5.15 7.76 -3.23
C TYR A 84 4.70 8.67 -2.07
N PHE A 85 3.90 8.15 -1.14
CA PHE A 85 3.50 8.92 0.04
C PHE A 85 4.70 9.32 0.90
N PHE A 86 5.66 8.41 1.10
CA PHE A 86 6.87 8.67 1.87
C PHE A 86 7.66 9.87 1.31
N LEU A 87 7.82 9.96 -0.01
CA LEU A 87 8.45 11.11 -0.64
C LEU A 87 7.70 12.42 -0.35
N PHE A 88 6.37 12.40 -0.43
CA PHE A 88 5.56 13.59 -0.18
C PHE A 88 5.61 14.05 1.27
N ILE A 89 5.56 13.15 2.26
CA ILE A 89 5.69 13.56 3.66
C ILE A 89 7.10 14.07 4.00
N THR A 90 8.13 13.56 3.29
CA THR A 90 9.53 13.91 3.55
C THR A 90 9.92 15.25 2.92
N PHE A 91 9.40 15.56 1.74
CA PHE A 91 9.87 16.70 0.94
C PHE A 91 8.83 17.79 0.73
N MET A 92 7.55 17.54 1.04
CA MET A 92 6.47 18.50 0.82
C MET A 92 5.81 18.93 2.13
N GLY A 93 5.58 20.22 2.27
CA GLY A 93 4.83 20.80 3.39
C GLY A 93 3.36 21.09 3.07
N GLY A 94 2.56 21.21 4.13
CA GLY A 94 1.18 21.70 4.05
C GLY A 94 0.24 20.76 3.28
N TRP A 95 -0.72 21.35 2.55
CA TRP A 95 -1.76 20.58 1.85
C TRP A 95 -1.21 19.67 0.74
N VAL A 96 0.00 19.91 0.24
CA VAL A 96 0.59 19.10 -0.84
C VAL A 96 0.85 17.66 -0.40
N VAL A 97 1.02 17.43 0.91
CA VAL A 97 1.10 16.09 1.50
C VAL A 97 -0.14 15.25 1.20
N LEU A 98 -1.32 15.87 1.03
CA LEU A 98 -2.55 15.20 0.62
C LEU A 98 -2.44 14.54 -0.76
N LEU A 99 -1.63 15.08 -1.67
CA LEU A 99 -1.41 14.46 -2.97
C LEU A 99 -0.68 13.13 -2.83
N GLY A 100 0.29 13.04 -1.92
CA GLY A 100 0.93 11.78 -1.55
C GLY A 100 -0.08 10.78 -1.00
N ALA A 101 -0.94 11.22 -0.07
CA ALA A 101 -1.96 10.37 0.54
C ALA A 101 -2.99 9.87 -0.49
N ARG A 102 -3.38 10.73 -1.45
CA ARG A 102 -4.21 10.34 -2.59
C ARG A 102 -3.53 9.29 -3.47
N GLY A 103 -2.22 9.42 -3.73
CA GLY A 103 -1.45 8.42 -4.46
C GLY A 103 -1.49 7.04 -3.79
N LEU A 104 -1.30 6.99 -2.47
CA LEU A 104 -1.44 5.74 -1.72
C LEU A 104 -2.87 5.16 -1.77
N LEU A 105 -3.89 6.02 -1.72
CA LEU A 105 -5.29 5.59 -1.82
C LEU A 105 -5.57 4.95 -3.18
N ILE A 106 -5.13 5.58 -4.28
CA ILE A 106 -5.28 5.05 -5.64
C ILE A 106 -4.55 3.71 -5.78
N ALA A 107 -3.33 3.61 -5.25
CA ALA A 107 -2.57 2.36 -5.25
C ALA A 107 -3.30 1.25 -4.48
N SER A 108 -3.89 1.57 -3.32
CA SER A 108 -4.66 0.63 -2.51
C SER A 108 -5.93 0.15 -3.24
N ILE A 109 -6.68 1.06 -3.87
CA ILE A 109 -7.86 0.69 -4.68
C ILE A 109 -7.46 -0.21 -5.85
N SER A 110 -6.38 0.15 -6.55
CA SER A 110 -5.86 -0.63 -7.69
C SER A 110 -5.45 -2.04 -7.26
N ALA A 111 -4.79 -2.17 -6.11
CA ALA A 111 -4.44 -3.46 -5.53
C ALA A 111 -5.68 -4.30 -5.20
N VAL A 112 -6.75 -3.69 -4.68
CA VAL A 112 -8.03 -4.38 -4.45
C VAL A 112 -8.67 -4.85 -5.75
N CYS A 113 -8.70 -4.01 -6.79
CA CYS A 113 -9.21 -4.41 -8.11
C CYS A 113 -8.46 -5.62 -8.68
N VAL A 114 -7.12 -5.62 -8.58
CA VAL A 114 -6.29 -6.74 -9.02
C VAL A 114 -6.55 -8.01 -8.18
N MET A 115 -6.72 -7.88 -6.86
CA MET A 115 -7.08 -9.02 -5.99
C MET A 115 -8.41 -9.63 -6.40
N ILE A 116 -9.43 -8.81 -6.68
CA ILE A 116 -10.75 -9.27 -7.12
C ILE A 116 -10.64 -9.96 -8.49
N GLY A 117 -9.94 -9.34 -9.45
CA GLY A 117 -9.73 -9.91 -10.77
C GLY A 117 -9.06 -11.28 -10.72
N ASN A 118 -7.99 -11.41 -9.93
CA ASN A 118 -7.30 -12.68 -9.72
C ASN A 118 -8.21 -13.74 -9.08
N TYR A 119 -9.06 -13.34 -8.12
CA TYR A 119 -10.01 -14.26 -7.48
C TYR A 119 -11.05 -14.78 -8.47
N VAL A 120 -11.61 -13.91 -9.30
CA VAL A 120 -12.59 -14.28 -10.34
C VAL A 120 -11.95 -15.19 -11.39
N TYR A 121 -10.75 -14.88 -11.85
CA TYR A 121 -10.01 -15.71 -12.80
C TYR A 121 -9.81 -17.14 -12.28
N LEU A 122 -9.35 -17.28 -11.02
CA LEU A 122 -9.15 -18.59 -10.39
C LEU A 122 -10.45 -19.38 -10.20
N LEU A 123 -11.58 -18.71 -10.01
CA LEU A 123 -12.90 -19.33 -9.95
C LEU A 123 -13.34 -19.89 -11.31
N ILE A 124 -13.15 -19.11 -12.37
CA ILE A 124 -13.50 -19.50 -13.74
C ILE A 124 -12.64 -20.69 -14.19
N ASP A 125 -11.34 -20.64 -13.93
CA ASP A 125 -10.39 -21.70 -14.29
C ASP A 125 -10.76 -23.04 -13.65
N ARG A 126 -11.12 -23.03 -12.36
CA ARG A 126 -11.63 -24.21 -11.65
C ARG A 126 -12.93 -24.76 -12.24
N TYR A 127 -13.84 -23.87 -12.64
CA TYR A 127 -15.11 -24.29 -13.23
C TYR A 127 -14.91 -24.93 -14.60
N ARG A 128 -13.90 -24.49 -15.37
CA ARG A 128 -13.51 -25.12 -16.63
C ARG A 128 -12.83 -26.47 -16.42
N GLY A 129 -11.85 -26.55 -15.53
CA GLY A 129 -11.13 -27.81 -15.24
C GLY A 129 -11.98 -28.88 -14.54
N ALA A 130 -13.13 -28.54 -13.96
CA ALA A 130 -14.07 -29.51 -13.41
C ALA A 130 -15.06 -30.09 -14.45
N LYS A 131 -15.05 -29.57 -15.68
CA LYS A 131 -15.89 -30.05 -16.79
C LYS A 131 -15.13 -30.94 -17.78
N GLU A 132 -13.82 -31.02 -17.67
CA GLU A 132 -12.95 -31.97 -18.38
C GLU A 132 -12.75 -33.22 -17.53
#